data_AF-A0A8C3YQ11-F1
#
_entry.id   AF-A0A8C3YQ11-F1
#
_cell.length_a   1.000
_cell.length_b   1.000
_cell.length_c   1.000
_cell.angle_alpha   90.00
_cell.angle_beta   90.00
_cell.angle_gamma   90.00
#
_symmetry.space_group_name_H-M   'P 1'
#
loop_
_entity.id
_entity.type
_entity.pdbx_description
1 polymer ?
#
loop_
_entity_poly.entity_id
_entity_poly.type
_entity_poly.pdbx_seq_one_letter_code
_entity_poly.pdbx_strand_id
1 'polypeptide(L)'
;MAATVTVEPAGRCRWDEPVRIAVRGLAPEQPVTLRASLRDEKGALFRAHARYCADADGLLDLARAPALGGSFPEKPLVRLVKRDVQTPFAVELEVFGGHEPGSGRLLGRAVHERDFLPPGVRREPVRAGRVRATLFLPLEPGPFPGIVDIPGVGSGLLEYRASLLAGKGFAVMALAYHGYEDLPKGIENVHLEYFEEALNYLLGHPQVKGPGVGLLGISKGGELCLSMASFLKGITATVVINASVANMGGTLHYKGETLVPSCFLWVRMTTTGRVNSLLMRPLSACRYSCQPIPQLTATP
;
A
#
# COMPACT_ATOMS: atom_id res chain seq x y z
N MET A 1 30.91 12.01 -24.82
CA MET A 1 29.81 12.79 -24.22
C MET A 1 29.33 12.05 -22.97
N ALA A 2 28.80 12.75 -21.96
CA ALA A 2 28.23 12.09 -20.78
C ALA A 2 26.93 11.36 -21.17
N ALA A 3 26.66 10.21 -20.54
CA ALA A 3 25.43 9.48 -20.82
C ALA A 3 24.22 10.26 -20.29
N THR A 4 23.18 10.39 -21.09
CA THR A 4 21.96 11.13 -20.74
C THR A 4 20.86 10.15 -20.39
N VAL A 5 20.31 10.25 -19.17
CA VAL A 5 19.17 9.44 -18.71
C VAL A 5 17.89 10.23 -18.93
N THR A 6 16.95 9.69 -19.68
CA THR A 6 15.66 10.30 -19.98
C THR A 6 14.53 9.42 -19.45
N VAL A 7 13.50 10.05 -18.91
CA VAL A 7 12.27 9.40 -18.44
C VAL A 7 11.09 10.00 -19.19
N GLU A 8 10.19 9.16 -19.68
CA GLU A 8 8.95 9.55 -20.35
C GLU A 8 7.74 9.00 -19.56
N PRO A 9 6.77 9.84 -19.17
CA PRO A 9 6.74 11.31 -19.35
C PRO A 9 7.85 12.03 -18.57
N ALA A 10 8.38 13.13 -19.14
CA ALA A 10 9.51 13.88 -18.55
C ALA A 10 9.13 14.73 -17.33
N GLY A 11 7.83 15.07 -17.20
CA GLY A 11 7.30 15.80 -16.06
C GLY A 11 7.04 14.89 -14.86
N ARG A 12 6.28 15.42 -13.89
CA ARG A 12 5.80 14.62 -12.77
C ARG A 12 4.83 13.56 -13.26
N CYS A 13 5.01 12.34 -12.75
CA CYS A 13 4.21 11.17 -13.09
C CYS A 13 3.60 10.60 -11.82
N ARG A 14 2.37 10.07 -11.88
CA ARG A 14 1.76 9.44 -10.71
C ARG A 14 2.49 8.15 -10.35
N TRP A 15 2.44 7.76 -9.08
CA TRP A 15 3.07 6.53 -8.59
C TRP A 15 2.53 5.25 -9.28
N ASP A 16 1.28 5.27 -9.72
CA ASP A 16 0.59 4.15 -10.37
C ASP A 16 0.68 4.14 -11.91
N GLU A 17 1.42 5.09 -12.51
CA GLU A 17 1.60 5.16 -13.96
C GLU A 17 2.90 4.48 -14.42
N PRO A 18 2.93 3.78 -15.55
CA PRO A 18 4.19 3.30 -16.10
C PRO A 18 5.04 4.46 -16.61
N VAL A 19 6.36 4.34 -16.49
CA VAL A 19 7.33 5.28 -17.09
C VAL A 19 8.28 4.50 -17.99
N ARG A 20 8.69 5.12 -19.10
CA ARG A 20 9.73 4.59 -19.98
C ARG A 20 11.04 5.26 -19.64
N ILE A 21 12.09 4.46 -19.45
CA ILE A 21 13.43 4.94 -19.12
C ILE A 21 14.34 4.59 -20.29
N ALA A 22 15.09 5.57 -20.77
CA ALA A 22 16.10 5.39 -21.79
C ALA A 22 17.42 6.10 -21.43
N VAL A 23 18.52 5.57 -21.93
CA VAL A 23 19.87 6.12 -21.74
C VAL A 23 20.53 6.26 -23.10
N ARG A 24 20.99 7.47 -23.43
CA ARG A 24 21.67 7.78 -24.70
C ARG A 24 23.13 8.19 -24.46
N GLY A 25 23.95 8.00 -25.48
CA GLY A 25 25.36 8.41 -25.44
C GLY A 25 26.26 7.38 -24.73
N LEU A 26 25.85 6.12 -24.70
CA LEU A 26 26.70 5.00 -24.33
C LEU A 26 27.58 4.60 -25.54
N ALA A 27 28.63 3.81 -25.31
CA ALA A 27 29.31 3.14 -26.41
C ALA A 27 28.43 2.01 -26.99
N PRO A 28 28.60 1.64 -28.27
CA PRO A 28 27.95 0.47 -28.85
C PRO A 28 28.16 -0.77 -27.98
N GLU A 29 27.07 -1.49 -27.68
CA GLU A 29 27.10 -2.72 -26.86
C GLU A 29 27.75 -2.55 -25.48
N GLN A 30 27.72 -1.33 -24.92
CA GLN A 30 28.35 -1.07 -23.64
C GLN A 30 27.60 -1.79 -22.50
N PRO A 31 28.30 -2.60 -21.67
CA PRO A 31 27.72 -3.16 -20.47
C PRO A 31 27.51 -2.05 -19.44
N VAL A 32 26.30 -1.98 -18.88
CA VAL A 32 25.93 -0.99 -17.87
C VAL A 32 25.07 -1.61 -16.77
N THR A 33 25.11 -0.99 -15.59
CA THR A 33 24.23 -1.31 -14.46
C THR A 33 23.37 -0.10 -14.16
N LEU A 34 22.04 -0.26 -14.23
CA LEU A 34 21.09 0.78 -13.85
C LEU A 34 20.64 0.55 -12.42
N ARG A 35 20.67 1.61 -11.61
CA ARG A 35 20.27 1.60 -10.20
C ARG A 35 19.15 2.60 -9.98
N ALA A 36 18.11 2.16 -9.30
CA ALA A 36 17.03 3.01 -8.79
C ALA A 36 17.12 3.07 -7.26
N SER A 37 17.11 4.27 -6.69
CA SER A 37 17.03 4.47 -5.25
C SER A 37 16.05 5.55 -4.85
N LEU A 38 15.44 5.39 -3.68
CA LEU A 38 14.63 6.41 -3.04
C LEU A 38 14.76 6.30 -1.53
N ARG A 39 14.49 7.40 -0.83
CA ARG A 39 14.31 7.39 0.63
C ARG A 39 12.84 7.63 0.95
N ASP A 40 12.31 6.85 1.88
CA ASP A 40 10.97 7.10 2.40
C ASP A 40 10.97 8.29 3.37
N GLU A 41 9.78 8.63 3.90
CA GLU A 41 9.61 9.75 4.83
C GLU A 41 10.26 9.53 6.21
N LYS A 42 10.74 8.31 6.49
CA LYS A 42 11.54 7.97 7.68
C LYS A 42 13.04 7.93 7.38
N GLY A 43 13.44 8.29 6.15
CA GLY A 43 14.82 8.27 5.69
C GLY A 43 15.34 6.87 5.32
N ALA A 44 14.51 5.83 5.37
CA ALA A 44 14.90 4.47 5.03
C ALA A 44 15.17 4.37 3.52
N LEU A 45 16.35 3.87 3.18
CA LEU A 45 16.78 3.71 1.79
C LEU A 45 16.16 2.43 1.19
N PHE A 46 15.48 2.61 0.05
CA PHE A 46 15.03 1.55 -0.84
C PHE A 46 15.84 1.60 -2.13
N ARG A 47 16.24 0.43 -2.63
CA ARG A 47 17.10 0.32 -3.80
C ARG A 47 16.78 -0.94 -4.60
N ALA A 48 16.89 -0.81 -5.92
CA ALA A 48 16.92 -1.91 -6.87
C ALA A 48 17.99 -1.63 -7.92
N HIS A 49 18.52 -2.68 -8.55
CA HIS A 49 19.46 -2.53 -9.66
C HIS A 49 19.31 -3.67 -10.66
N ALA A 50 19.60 -3.40 -11.92
CA ALA A 50 19.61 -4.40 -12.98
C ALA A 50 20.73 -4.11 -13.99
N ARG A 51 21.26 -5.18 -14.57
CA ARG A 51 22.35 -5.15 -15.56
C ARG A 51 21.76 -5.19 -16.97
N TYR A 52 22.33 -4.41 -17.87
CA TYR A 52 21.90 -4.28 -19.26
C TYR A 52 23.08 -4.14 -20.20
N CYS A 53 22.80 -4.28 -21.50
CA CYS A 53 23.73 -3.95 -22.58
C CYS A 53 23.04 -2.90 -23.46
N ALA A 54 23.77 -1.85 -23.86
CA ALA A 54 23.28 -0.92 -24.88
C ALA A 54 23.16 -1.61 -26.24
N ASP A 55 22.40 -1.02 -27.16
CA ASP A 55 22.39 -1.46 -28.56
C ASP A 55 23.62 -0.96 -29.33
N ALA A 56 23.67 -1.30 -30.63
CA ALA A 56 24.77 -0.90 -31.52
C ALA A 56 24.88 0.63 -31.72
N ASP A 57 23.81 1.38 -31.45
CA ASP A 57 23.79 2.84 -31.55
C ASP A 57 24.13 3.52 -30.21
N GLY A 58 24.44 2.74 -29.16
CA GLY A 58 24.73 3.27 -27.82
C GLY A 58 23.48 3.78 -27.10
N LEU A 59 22.31 3.22 -27.43
CA LEU A 59 21.04 3.45 -26.76
C LEU A 59 20.67 2.26 -25.87
N LEU A 60 20.24 2.54 -24.64
CA LEU A 60 19.55 1.58 -23.79
C LEU A 60 18.12 2.06 -23.58
N ASP A 61 17.14 1.26 -24.00
CA ASP A 61 15.70 1.52 -23.77
C ASP A 61 15.11 0.35 -22.98
N LEU A 62 14.66 0.61 -21.75
CA LEU A 62 14.19 -0.46 -20.85
C LEU A 62 12.88 -1.12 -21.31
N ALA A 63 12.15 -0.51 -22.25
CA ALA A 63 10.97 -1.12 -22.86
C ALA A 63 11.34 -2.20 -23.91
N ARG A 64 12.59 -2.19 -24.38
CA ARG A 64 13.08 -3.05 -25.47
C ARG A 64 14.19 -4.00 -25.03
N ALA A 65 15.05 -3.54 -24.13
CA ALA A 65 16.20 -4.28 -23.65
C ALA A 65 15.85 -5.09 -22.39
N PRO A 66 15.97 -6.43 -22.42
CA PRO A 66 15.75 -7.25 -21.23
C PRO A 66 16.87 -7.02 -20.22
N ALA A 67 16.53 -7.13 -18.93
CA ALA A 67 17.52 -7.17 -17.87
C ALA A 67 18.30 -8.49 -17.91
N LEU A 68 19.63 -8.41 -17.78
CA LEU A 68 20.56 -9.55 -17.74
C LEU A 68 20.74 -10.13 -16.33
N GLY A 69 19.99 -9.62 -15.35
CA GLY A 69 20.04 -10.00 -13.93
C GLY A 69 20.27 -8.79 -13.01
N GLY A 70 20.14 -9.00 -11.70
CA GLY A 70 20.25 -7.94 -10.68
C GLY A 70 19.34 -8.19 -9.49
N SER A 71 19.19 -7.18 -8.63
CA SER A 71 18.34 -7.23 -7.45
C SER A 71 16.87 -6.96 -7.77
N PHE A 72 16.03 -7.92 -7.39
CA PHE A 72 14.71 -7.64 -6.84
C PHE A 72 14.91 -7.32 -5.33
N PRO A 73 14.10 -6.43 -4.72
CA PRO A 73 14.48 -5.51 -3.64
C PRO A 73 15.38 -6.08 -2.51
N GLU A 74 16.45 -5.35 -2.15
CA GLU A 74 17.52 -5.77 -1.21
C GLU A 74 17.07 -6.02 0.25
N LYS A 75 15.87 -5.60 0.66
CA LYS A 75 15.35 -5.79 2.02
C LYS A 75 13.98 -6.48 2.01
N PRO A 76 13.90 -7.81 2.23
CA PRO A 76 12.66 -8.57 2.08
C PRO A 76 11.57 -8.32 3.15
N LEU A 77 11.71 -7.34 4.04
CA LEU A 77 10.80 -7.16 5.19
C LEU A 77 10.36 -5.71 5.45
N VAL A 78 10.85 -4.73 4.68
CA VAL A 78 10.45 -3.33 4.85
C VAL A 78 9.51 -2.94 3.73
N ARG A 79 8.27 -2.60 4.08
CA ARG A 79 7.26 -2.12 3.13
C ARG A 79 7.46 -0.63 2.88
N LEU A 80 7.58 -0.24 1.61
CA LEU A 80 7.49 1.17 1.22
C LEU A 80 6.06 1.65 1.45
N VAL A 81 5.89 2.70 2.24
CA VAL A 81 4.60 3.31 2.56
C VAL A 81 4.73 4.82 2.39
N LYS A 82 3.79 5.42 1.67
CA LYS A 82 3.64 6.87 1.59
C LYS A 82 2.69 7.35 2.69
N ARG A 83 3.09 8.33 3.49
CA ARG A 83 2.31 8.90 4.59
C ARG A 83 1.73 10.26 4.23
N ASP A 84 2.51 11.12 3.58
CA ASP A 84 2.04 12.43 3.11
C ASP A 84 1.89 12.40 1.58
N VAL A 85 0.65 12.27 1.10
CA VAL A 85 0.36 12.18 -0.34
C VAL A 85 0.60 13.48 -1.11
N GLN A 86 0.79 14.60 -0.42
CA GLN A 86 0.99 15.93 -1.04
C GLN A 86 2.42 16.13 -1.55
N THR A 87 3.35 15.28 -1.12
CA THR A 87 4.74 15.30 -1.57
C THR A 87 5.05 14.10 -2.46
N PRO A 88 5.89 14.22 -3.50
CA PRO A 88 6.31 13.07 -4.30
C PRO A 88 7.33 12.20 -3.56
N PHE A 89 7.58 11.00 -4.10
CA PHE A 89 8.86 10.33 -3.88
C PHE A 89 9.82 10.67 -5.02
N ALA A 90 11.04 11.11 -4.69
CA ALA A 90 12.11 11.29 -5.65
C ALA A 90 12.83 9.95 -5.88
N VAL A 91 12.73 9.42 -7.10
CA VAL A 91 13.46 8.22 -7.52
C VAL A 91 14.72 8.65 -8.26
N GLU A 92 15.87 8.40 -7.64
CA GLU A 92 17.17 8.59 -8.24
C GLU A 92 17.48 7.43 -9.17
N LEU A 93 17.79 7.76 -10.42
CA LEU A 93 18.19 6.82 -11.46
C LEU A 93 19.66 7.08 -11.78
N GLU A 94 20.50 6.07 -11.61
CA GLU A 94 21.94 6.15 -11.85
C GLU A 94 22.37 5.06 -12.83
N VAL A 95 23.26 5.41 -13.75
CA VAL A 95 23.83 4.47 -14.73
C VAL A 95 25.31 4.33 -14.47
N PHE A 96 25.75 3.12 -14.15
CA PHE A 96 27.14 2.77 -13.92
C PHE A 96 27.70 1.98 -15.10
N GLY A 97 28.97 2.22 -15.44
CA GLY A 97 29.68 1.43 -16.43
C GLY A 97 30.04 0.04 -15.90
N GLY A 98 29.85 -0.98 -16.73
CA GLY A 98 30.14 -2.37 -16.38
C GLY A 98 29.01 -3.08 -15.63
N HIS A 99 29.23 -4.37 -15.39
CA HIS A 99 28.34 -5.26 -14.64
C HIS A 99 28.87 -5.62 -13.26
N GLU A 100 30.05 -5.11 -12.90
CA GLU A 100 30.68 -5.38 -11.63
C GLU A 100 29.97 -4.61 -10.49
N PRO A 101 29.61 -5.31 -9.40
CA PRO A 101 28.98 -4.67 -8.25
C PRO A 101 29.90 -3.64 -7.58
N GLY A 102 29.45 -2.38 -7.49
CA GLY A 102 30.09 -1.35 -6.65
C GLY A 102 31.38 -0.72 -7.18
N SER A 103 31.93 -1.19 -8.32
CA SER A 103 33.16 -0.65 -8.93
C SER A 103 32.90 0.21 -10.18
N GLY A 104 31.68 0.21 -10.71
CA GLY A 104 31.35 0.94 -11.95
C GLY A 104 31.46 2.46 -11.80
N ARG A 105 32.06 3.12 -12.78
CA ARG A 105 32.06 4.59 -12.90
C ARG A 105 30.65 5.10 -13.23
N LEU A 106 30.19 6.16 -12.55
CA LEU A 106 28.93 6.83 -12.88
C LEU A 106 29.01 7.47 -14.28
N LEU A 107 28.12 7.06 -15.17
CA LEU A 107 28.04 7.53 -16.56
C LEU A 107 26.96 8.60 -16.76
N GLY A 108 25.87 8.50 -16.01
CA GLY A 108 24.72 9.40 -16.10
C GLY A 108 23.81 9.26 -14.90
N ARG A 109 23.01 10.30 -14.63
CA ARG A 109 22.01 10.30 -13.55
C ARG A 109 20.78 11.12 -13.94
N ALA A 110 19.64 10.77 -13.37
CA ALA A 110 18.42 11.56 -13.40
C ALA A 110 17.66 11.40 -12.07
N VAL A 111 16.81 12.35 -11.75
CA VAL A 111 15.83 12.23 -10.66
C VAL A 111 14.45 12.32 -11.28
N HIS A 112 13.59 11.38 -10.94
CA HIS A 112 12.20 11.38 -11.39
C HIS A 112 11.25 11.41 -10.20
N GLU A 113 10.45 12.47 -10.11
CA GLU A 113 9.46 12.65 -9.04
C GLU A 113 8.19 11.87 -9.36
N ARG A 114 7.75 11.07 -8.38
CA ARG A 114 6.55 10.25 -8.47
C ARG A 114 5.49 10.72 -7.48
N ASP A 115 4.41 11.30 -8.00
CA ASP A 115 3.33 11.92 -7.23
C ASP A 115 2.31 10.90 -6.70
N PHE A 116 1.70 11.22 -5.56
CA PHE A 116 0.61 10.44 -4.98
C PHE A 116 -0.74 11.16 -4.99
N LEU A 117 -0.74 12.50 -5.10
CA LEU A 117 -1.94 13.30 -5.26
C LEU A 117 -2.06 13.72 -6.74
N PRO A 118 -3.00 13.14 -7.50
CA PRO A 118 -3.18 13.48 -8.91
C PRO A 118 -3.51 14.98 -9.10
N PRO A 119 -3.08 15.60 -10.22
CA PRO A 119 -3.38 17.00 -10.49
C PRO A 119 -4.87 17.33 -10.38
N GLY A 120 -5.19 18.36 -9.59
CA GLY A 120 -6.56 18.83 -9.38
C GLY A 120 -7.42 18.00 -8.43
N VAL A 121 -6.95 16.84 -7.94
CA VAL A 121 -7.64 16.11 -6.88
C VAL A 121 -7.60 16.94 -5.60
N ARG A 122 -8.76 17.18 -5.01
CA ARG A 122 -8.92 17.91 -3.76
C ARG A 122 -8.83 16.94 -2.59
N ARG A 123 -8.05 17.31 -1.57
CA ARG A 123 -7.88 16.57 -0.33
C ARG A 123 -8.61 17.29 0.79
N GLU A 124 -9.60 16.64 1.40
CA GLU A 124 -10.47 17.23 2.41
C GLU A 124 -10.47 16.36 3.68
N PRO A 125 -9.79 16.78 4.76
CA PRO A 125 -9.88 16.09 6.05
C PRO A 125 -11.32 16.07 6.57
N VAL A 126 -11.80 14.90 6.96
CA VAL A 126 -13.16 14.68 7.47
C VAL A 126 -13.13 14.48 8.98
N ARG A 127 -13.78 15.37 9.73
CA ARG A 127 -13.96 15.31 11.18
C ARG A 127 -15.44 15.50 11.53
N ALA A 128 -16.26 14.52 11.16
CA ALA A 128 -17.72 14.57 11.31
C ALA A 128 -18.16 13.61 12.42
N GLY A 129 -18.68 14.14 13.53
CA GLY A 129 -18.98 13.33 14.71
C GLY A 129 -17.73 12.59 15.21
N ARG A 130 -17.80 11.26 15.30
CA ARG A 130 -16.65 10.38 15.62
C ARG A 130 -15.85 9.94 14.39
N VAL A 131 -16.34 10.16 13.17
CA VAL A 131 -15.67 9.74 11.93
C VAL A 131 -14.36 10.52 11.75
N ARG A 132 -13.26 9.78 11.55
CA ARG A 132 -11.93 10.32 11.21
C ARG A 132 -11.48 9.74 9.88
N ALA A 133 -11.43 10.60 8.87
CA ALA A 133 -11.11 10.21 7.50
C ALA A 133 -10.47 11.34 6.71
N THR A 134 -10.05 11.05 5.49
CA THR A 134 -9.73 12.07 4.47
C THR A 134 -10.48 11.72 3.19
N LEU A 135 -11.27 12.66 2.69
CA LEU A 135 -12.01 12.55 1.45
C LEU A 135 -11.16 13.14 0.30
N PHE A 136 -11.05 12.38 -0.78
CA PHE A 136 -10.42 12.80 -2.03
C PHE A 136 -11.48 12.95 -3.10
N LEU A 137 -11.53 14.13 -3.72
CA LEU A 137 -12.51 14.47 -4.76
C LEU A 137 -11.79 14.77 -6.07
N PRO A 138 -12.19 14.17 -7.20
CA PRO A 138 -11.66 14.52 -8.52
C PRO A 138 -11.90 15.99 -8.87
N LEU A 139 -11.14 16.48 -9.85
CA LEU A 139 -11.24 17.87 -10.34
C LEU A 139 -12.53 18.14 -11.12
N GLU A 140 -13.01 17.14 -11.87
CA GLU A 140 -14.12 17.30 -12.81
C GLU A 140 -15.43 17.73 -12.11
N PRO A 141 -16.43 18.25 -12.83
CA PRO A 141 -17.74 18.50 -12.24
C PRO A 141 -18.36 17.17 -11.77
N GLY A 142 -18.64 17.06 -10.47
CA GLY A 142 -19.34 15.92 -9.89
C GLY A 142 -20.81 15.82 -10.32
N PRO A 143 -21.57 14.83 -9.80
CA PRO A 143 -21.18 13.93 -8.70
C PRO A 143 -20.42 12.67 -9.17
N PHE A 144 -19.60 12.12 -8.28
CA PHE A 144 -18.74 10.98 -8.53
C PHE A 144 -19.22 9.72 -7.82
N PRO A 145 -18.95 8.51 -8.35
CA PRO A 145 -19.13 7.29 -7.58
C PRO A 145 -18.25 7.32 -6.31
N GLY A 146 -18.85 7.07 -5.15
CA GLY A 146 -18.19 7.11 -3.85
C GLY A 146 -17.54 5.77 -3.49
N ILE A 147 -16.38 5.79 -2.83
CA ILE A 147 -15.70 4.63 -2.29
C ILE A 147 -15.22 4.90 -0.85
N VAL A 148 -15.49 3.99 0.08
CA VAL A 148 -14.83 3.97 1.39
C VAL A 148 -13.61 3.06 1.31
N ASP A 149 -12.43 3.62 1.58
CA ASP A 149 -11.15 2.93 1.56
C ASP A 149 -10.67 2.58 2.98
N ILE A 150 -10.56 1.29 3.28
CA ILE A 150 -10.25 0.78 4.63
C ILE A 150 -8.92 0.02 4.62
N PRO A 151 -7.90 0.48 5.37
CA PRO A 151 -6.61 -0.21 5.47
C PRO A 151 -6.66 -1.39 6.46
N GLY A 152 -5.58 -2.14 6.55
CA GLY A 152 -5.42 -3.17 7.59
C GLY A 152 -5.00 -2.59 8.95
N VAL A 153 -4.90 -3.44 9.97
CA VAL A 153 -4.49 -3.05 11.33
C VAL A 153 -3.10 -2.41 11.34
N GLY A 154 -2.89 -1.44 12.22
CA GLY A 154 -1.59 -0.79 12.47
C GLY A 154 -1.25 0.29 11.43
N SER A 155 -2.22 0.64 10.60
CA SER A 155 -2.03 1.59 9.50
C SER A 155 -2.20 3.05 9.93
N GLY A 156 -3.01 3.32 10.97
CA GLY A 156 -3.53 4.65 11.24
C GLY A 156 -4.41 5.10 10.08
N LEU A 157 -4.26 6.37 9.65
CA LEU A 157 -4.84 6.84 8.39
C LEU A 157 -3.81 6.71 7.25
N LEU A 158 -4.12 5.90 6.24
CA LEU A 158 -3.31 5.75 5.02
C LEU A 158 -4.07 6.30 3.83
N GLU A 159 -3.51 7.30 3.17
CA GLU A 159 -4.22 8.07 2.14
C GLU A 159 -3.82 7.72 0.71
N TYR A 160 -2.64 7.11 0.51
CA TYR A 160 -2.04 6.94 -0.82
C TYR A 160 -2.88 6.15 -1.82
N ARG A 161 -3.68 5.19 -1.35
CA ARG A 161 -4.56 4.42 -2.24
C ARG A 161 -5.78 5.25 -2.64
N ALA A 162 -6.40 5.93 -1.67
CA ALA A 162 -7.54 6.81 -1.91
C ALA A 162 -7.19 7.98 -2.83
N SER A 163 -6.03 8.63 -2.62
CA SER A 163 -5.59 9.76 -3.42
C SER A 163 -5.35 9.37 -4.89
N LEU A 164 -4.68 8.25 -5.14
CA LEU A 164 -4.43 7.75 -6.50
C LEU A 164 -5.73 7.32 -7.19
N LEU A 165 -6.63 6.66 -6.45
CA LEU A 165 -7.90 6.19 -6.99
C LEU A 165 -8.87 7.35 -7.31
N ALA A 166 -8.79 8.46 -6.58
CA ALA A 166 -9.53 9.67 -6.93
C ALA A 166 -9.11 10.23 -8.30
N GLY A 167 -7.85 10.05 -8.70
CA GLY A 167 -7.37 10.36 -10.06
C GLY A 167 -7.95 9.47 -11.17
N LYS A 168 -8.82 8.51 -10.84
CA LYS A 168 -9.56 7.66 -11.77
C LYS A 168 -11.07 8.00 -11.82
N GLY A 169 -11.48 9.12 -11.23
CA GLY A 169 -12.86 9.61 -11.29
C GLY A 169 -13.78 9.16 -10.14
N PHE A 170 -13.22 8.75 -9.00
CA PHE A 170 -13.97 8.34 -7.81
C PHE A 170 -13.84 9.37 -6.68
N ALA A 171 -14.92 9.59 -5.92
CA ALA A 171 -14.83 10.24 -4.62
C ALA A 171 -14.42 9.20 -3.59
N VAL A 172 -13.18 9.26 -3.06
CA VAL A 172 -12.64 8.19 -2.22
C VAL A 172 -12.33 8.69 -0.82
N MET A 173 -12.94 8.08 0.19
CA MET A 173 -12.73 8.41 1.60
C MET A 173 -11.81 7.38 2.25
N ALA A 174 -10.56 7.76 2.51
CA ALA A 174 -9.65 7.00 3.35
C ALA A 174 -10.15 7.04 4.80
N LEU A 175 -10.55 5.89 5.34
CA LEU A 175 -11.17 5.78 6.66
C LEU A 175 -10.19 5.19 7.67
N ALA A 176 -9.87 5.95 8.73
CA ALA A 176 -9.23 5.40 9.91
C ALA A 176 -10.29 4.80 10.83
N TYR A 177 -9.94 3.76 11.59
CA TYR A 177 -10.86 3.14 12.57
C TYR A 177 -10.19 2.79 13.90
N HIS A 178 -8.86 2.93 13.99
CA HIS A 178 -8.10 2.81 15.24
C HIS A 178 -6.73 3.50 15.09
N GLY A 179 -6.06 3.78 16.22
CA GLY A 179 -4.67 4.24 16.26
C GLY A 179 -4.42 5.57 15.54
N TYR A 180 -5.43 6.43 15.44
CA TYR A 180 -5.37 7.70 14.74
C TYR A 180 -6.20 8.76 15.46
N GLU A 181 -5.58 9.91 15.78
CA GLU A 181 -6.20 11.01 16.53
C GLU A 181 -6.88 10.53 17.83
N ASP A 182 -8.17 10.82 18.00
CA ASP A 182 -9.00 10.48 19.16
C ASP A 182 -9.70 9.11 19.04
N LEU A 183 -9.38 8.32 18.00
CA LEU A 183 -9.89 6.96 17.87
C LEU A 183 -9.26 6.00 18.90
N PRO A 184 -9.93 4.87 19.20
CA PRO A 184 -9.37 3.83 20.05
C PRO A 184 -7.96 3.40 19.62
N LYS A 185 -7.09 3.10 20.58
CA LYS A 185 -5.70 2.69 20.29
C LYS A 185 -5.62 1.31 19.64
N GLY A 186 -6.43 0.38 20.12
CA GLY A 186 -6.50 -1.01 19.66
C GLY A 186 -7.78 -1.32 18.87
N ILE A 187 -7.96 -2.60 18.57
CA ILE A 187 -9.11 -3.13 17.82
C ILE A 187 -9.82 -4.24 18.60
N GLU A 188 -9.69 -4.25 19.93
CA GLU A 188 -10.22 -5.31 20.80
C GLU A 188 -11.75 -5.40 20.69
N ASN A 189 -12.41 -4.24 20.59
CA ASN A 189 -13.84 -4.12 20.36
C ASN A 189 -14.07 -3.13 19.21
N VAL A 190 -14.68 -3.61 18.13
CA VAL A 190 -15.00 -2.83 16.95
C VAL A 190 -16.52 -2.76 16.81
N HIS A 191 -17.05 -1.56 16.57
CA HIS A 191 -18.50 -1.31 16.47
C HIS A 191 -18.84 -0.91 15.04
N LEU A 192 -19.72 -1.68 14.37
CA LEU A 192 -20.11 -1.41 12.97
C LEU A 192 -20.88 -0.10 12.81
N GLU A 193 -21.48 0.43 13.87
CA GLU A 193 -22.13 1.75 13.89
C GLU A 193 -21.15 2.86 13.46
N TYR A 194 -19.86 2.75 13.81
CA TYR A 194 -18.83 3.69 13.36
C TYR A 194 -18.72 3.72 11.82
N PHE A 195 -18.77 2.56 11.21
CA PHE A 195 -18.64 2.40 9.76
C PHE A 195 -19.94 2.78 9.05
N GLU A 196 -21.09 2.57 9.70
CA GLU A 196 -22.39 3.07 9.23
C GLU A 196 -22.44 4.60 9.22
N GLU A 197 -21.91 5.26 10.26
CA GLU A 197 -21.78 6.72 10.28
C GLU A 197 -20.86 7.24 9.16
N ALA A 198 -19.71 6.59 8.93
CA ALA A 198 -18.80 6.95 7.84
C ALA A 198 -19.45 6.74 6.46
N LEU A 199 -20.16 5.62 6.28
CA LEU A 199 -20.91 5.30 5.07
C LEU A 199 -21.96 6.38 4.77
N ASN A 200 -22.75 6.75 5.78
CA ASN A 200 -23.79 7.76 5.67
C ASN A 200 -23.21 9.16 5.42
N TYR A 201 -22.08 9.50 6.04
CA TYR A 201 -21.36 10.74 5.75
C TYR A 201 -20.99 10.83 4.26
N LEU A 202 -20.41 9.75 3.70
CA LEU A 202 -20.00 9.74 2.30
C LEU A 202 -21.22 9.78 1.36
N LEU A 203 -22.27 9.00 1.64
CA LEU A 203 -23.51 9.00 0.86
C LEU A 203 -24.23 10.36 0.87
N GLY A 204 -24.18 11.08 1.99
CA GLY A 204 -24.77 12.40 2.14
C GLY A 204 -23.96 13.54 1.53
N HIS A 205 -22.74 13.26 1.04
CA HIS A 205 -21.88 14.30 0.47
C HIS A 205 -22.40 14.75 -0.91
N PRO A 206 -22.53 16.06 -1.19
CA PRO A 206 -23.19 16.57 -2.40
C PRO A 206 -22.48 16.20 -3.70
N GLN A 207 -21.19 15.86 -3.64
CA GLN A 207 -20.41 15.40 -4.80
C GLN A 207 -20.35 13.87 -4.94
N VAL A 208 -21.12 13.11 -4.15
CA VAL A 208 -21.21 11.65 -4.26
C VAL A 208 -22.52 11.27 -4.93
N LYS A 209 -22.43 10.42 -5.96
CA LYS A 209 -23.53 10.13 -6.90
C LYS A 209 -24.65 9.29 -6.29
N GLY A 210 -24.34 8.40 -5.35
CA GLY A 210 -25.30 7.39 -4.86
C GLY A 210 -25.80 6.43 -5.97
N PRO A 211 -26.82 5.60 -5.70
CA PRO A 211 -27.59 5.48 -4.44
C PRO A 211 -26.87 4.70 -3.33
N GLY A 212 -25.75 4.05 -3.65
CA GLY A 212 -24.85 3.39 -2.72
C GLY A 212 -23.40 3.79 -2.96
N VAL A 213 -22.48 3.26 -2.18
CA VAL A 213 -21.03 3.42 -2.40
C VAL A 213 -20.33 2.08 -2.58
N GLY A 214 -19.12 2.13 -3.14
CA GLY A 214 -18.20 1.01 -3.12
C GLY A 214 -17.42 0.92 -1.80
N LEU A 215 -17.02 -0.29 -1.44
CA LEU A 215 -16.06 -0.54 -0.36
C LEU A 215 -14.77 -1.12 -0.94
N LEU A 216 -13.62 -0.64 -0.47
CA LEU A 216 -12.31 -1.15 -0.83
C LEU A 216 -11.50 -1.44 0.44
N GLY A 217 -11.22 -2.71 0.69
CA GLY A 217 -10.55 -3.15 1.91
C GLY A 217 -9.37 -4.08 1.67
N ILE A 218 -8.31 -3.91 2.46
CA ILE A 218 -7.16 -4.84 2.48
C ILE A 218 -6.94 -5.43 3.87
N SER A 219 -6.61 -6.72 3.96
CA SER A 219 -6.36 -7.41 5.23
C SER A 219 -7.58 -7.26 6.17
N LYS A 220 -7.41 -6.80 7.41
CA LYS A 220 -8.52 -6.50 8.33
C LYS A 220 -9.52 -5.50 7.75
N GLY A 221 -9.08 -4.55 6.92
CA GLY A 221 -9.99 -3.63 6.23
C GLY A 221 -10.91 -4.36 5.23
N GLY A 222 -10.43 -5.43 4.59
CA GLY A 222 -11.24 -6.27 3.71
C GLY A 222 -12.24 -7.13 4.48
N GLU A 223 -11.83 -7.65 5.64
CA GLU A 223 -12.74 -8.35 6.56
C GLU A 223 -13.86 -7.40 7.04
N LEU A 224 -13.52 -6.16 7.41
CA LEU A 224 -14.49 -5.12 7.76
C LEU A 224 -15.43 -4.80 6.60
N CYS A 225 -14.93 -4.77 5.35
CA CYS A 225 -15.78 -4.57 4.19
C CYS A 225 -16.81 -5.71 4.00
N LEU A 226 -16.44 -6.96 4.27
CA LEU A 226 -17.38 -8.10 4.26
C LEU A 226 -18.42 -7.99 5.36
N SER A 227 -18.02 -7.59 6.57
CA SER A 227 -18.94 -7.36 7.68
C SER A 227 -19.89 -6.19 7.37
N MET A 228 -19.39 -5.06 6.89
CA MET A 228 -20.21 -3.93 6.47
C MET A 228 -21.23 -4.34 5.40
N ALA A 229 -20.81 -5.08 4.37
CA ALA A 229 -21.71 -5.55 3.32
C ALA A 229 -22.77 -6.56 3.82
N SER A 230 -22.46 -7.31 4.87
CA SER A 230 -23.39 -8.26 5.49
C SER A 230 -24.46 -7.59 6.35
N PHE A 231 -24.08 -6.52 7.09
CA PHE A 231 -24.93 -5.93 8.13
C PHE A 231 -25.56 -4.58 7.75
N LEU A 232 -24.90 -3.79 6.90
CA LEU A 232 -25.29 -2.42 6.59
C LEU A 232 -26.03 -2.31 5.24
N LYS A 233 -26.74 -1.21 5.03
CA LYS A 233 -27.40 -0.86 3.76
C LYS A 233 -26.62 0.23 3.04
N GLY A 234 -26.88 0.46 1.74
CA GLY A 234 -26.21 1.52 0.97
C GLY A 234 -24.84 1.14 0.39
N ILE A 235 -24.51 -0.15 0.37
CA ILE A 235 -23.27 -0.67 -0.24
C ILE A 235 -23.62 -1.31 -1.58
N THR A 236 -23.03 -0.82 -2.66
CA THR A 236 -23.29 -1.28 -4.03
C THR A 236 -22.32 -2.39 -4.46
N ALA A 237 -21.05 -2.27 -4.08
CA ALA A 237 -20.01 -3.21 -4.47
C ALA A 237 -18.89 -3.24 -3.42
N THR A 238 -18.22 -4.39 -3.31
CA THR A 238 -17.13 -4.58 -2.35
C THR A 238 -15.93 -5.24 -3.03
N VAL A 239 -14.75 -4.61 -2.90
CA VAL A 239 -13.46 -5.17 -3.31
C VAL A 239 -12.66 -5.55 -2.08
N VAL A 240 -12.33 -6.83 -1.95
CA VAL A 240 -11.57 -7.39 -0.83
C VAL A 240 -10.20 -7.91 -1.27
N ILE A 241 -9.15 -7.45 -0.61
CA ILE A 241 -7.76 -7.82 -0.93
C ILE A 241 -7.14 -8.53 0.27
N ASN A 242 -6.80 -9.82 0.11
CA ASN A 242 -6.19 -10.64 1.17
C ASN A 242 -6.95 -10.59 2.51
N ALA A 243 -8.27 -10.68 2.45
CA ALA A 243 -9.16 -10.60 3.61
C ALA A 243 -9.48 -11.99 4.18
N SER A 244 -9.85 -12.02 5.46
CA SER A 244 -10.48 -13.17 6.10
C SER A 244 -12.00 -13.03 6.00
N VAL A 245 -12.70 -14.15 5.79
CA VAL A 245 -14.16 -14.22 5.97
C VAL A 245 -14.57 -14.41 7.43
N ALA A 246 -13.65 -14.92 8.26
CA ALA A 246 -13.83 -15.04 9.70
C ALA A 246 -13.42 -13.73 10.39
N ASN A 247 -14.13 -13.34 11.44
CA ASN A 247 -13.73 -12.20 12.26
C ASN A 247 -12.41 -12.53 12.99
N MET A 248 -11.36 -11.71 12.85
CA MET A 248 -10.04 -11.97 13.45
C MET A 248 -9.59 -10.85 14.40
N GLY A 249 -8.86 -11.20 15.46
CA GLY A 249 -8.12 -10.26 16.32
C GLY A 249 -8.92 -9.52 17.39
N GLY A 250 -10.17 -9.14 17.14
CA GLY A 250 -11.02 -8.45 18.12
C GLY A 250 -12.51 -8.72 17.90
N THR A 251 -13.34 -8.44 18.91
CA THR A 251 -14.78 -8.66 18.86
C THR A 251 -15.45 -7.59 18.01
N LEU A 252 -16.31 -8.02 17.09
CA LEU A 252 -17.08 -7.11 16.25
C LEU A 252 -18.54 -7.09 16.71
N HIS A 253 -19.06 -5.89 16.97
CA HIS A 253 -20.42 -5.68 17.44
C HIS A 253 -21.23 -4.92 16.40
N TYR A 254 -22.51 -5.29 16.29
CA TYR A 254 -23.51 -4.48 15.60
C TYR A 254 -24.87 -4.67 16.27
N LYS A 255 -25.39 -3.61 16.90
CA LYS A 255 -26.65 -3.66 17.65
C LYS A 255 -26.64 -4.85 18.64
N GLY A 256 -27.59 -5.77 18.54
CA GLY A 256 -27.67 -6.96 19.38
C GLY A 256 -26.78 -8.13 18.94
N GLU A 257 -26.08 -8.02 17.82
CA GLU A 257 -25.26 -9.09 17.26
C GLU A 257 -23.78 -8.91 17.63
N THR A 258 -23.10 -10.02 17.88
CA THR A 258 -21.67 -10.04 18.23
C THR A 258 -20.97 -11.18 17.51
N LEU A 259 -19.95 -10.84 16.74
CA LEU A 259 -19.05 -11.78 16.10
C LEU A 259 -17.78 -11.91 16.94
N VAL A 260 -17.61 -13.07 17.56
CA VAL A 260 -16.44 -13.40 18.37
C VAL A 260 -15.24 -13.66 17.44
N PRO A 261 -14.03 -13.19 17.76
CA PRO A 261 -12.88 -13.42 16.90
C PRO A 261 -12.53 -14.91 16.86
N SER A 262 -12.06 -15.36 15.69
CA SER A 262 -11.38 -16.63 15.52
C SER A 262 -9.92 -16.50 15.96
N CYS A 263 -9.38 -17.56 16.55
CA CYS A 263 -8.02 -17.56 17.09
C CYS A 263 -6.99 -17.83 15.98
N PHE A 264 -5.83 -17.18 16.05
CA PHE A 264 -4.68 -17.59 15.24
C PHE A 264 -4.21 -18.97 15.67
N LEU A 265 -4.20 -19.92 14.75
CA LEU A 265 -3.47 -21.15 14.97
C LEU A 265 -1.99 -20.88 14.69
N TRP A 266 -1.17 -20.81 15.73
CA TRP A 266 0.28 -20.76 15.57
C TRP A 266 0.77 -22.10 15.05
N VAL A 267 1.00 -22.20 13.74
CA VAL A 267 1.68 -23.35 13.18
C VAL A 267 3.18 -23.13 13.32
N ARG A 268 3.86 -24.04 14.03
CA ARG A 268 5.31 -24.08 14.05
C ARG A 268 5.81 -24.48 12.66
N MET A 269 6.36 -23.53 11.91
CA MET A 269 7.12 -23.87 10.72
C MET A 269 8.37 -24.65 11.14
N THR A 270 8.58 -25.82 10.56
CA THR A 270 9.88 -26.49 10.69
C THR A 270 10.94 -25.68 9.93
N THR A 271 12.22 -25.88 10.23
CA THR A 271 13.35 -25.33 9.48
C THR A 271 13.34 -25.71 7.99
N THR A 272 12.49 -26.68 7.61
CA THR A 272 12.27 -27.17 6.24
C THR A 272 10.98 -26.63 5.58
N GLY A 273 10.25 -25.72 6.23
CA GLY A 273 9.06 -25.07 5.65
C GLY A 273 7.79 -25.94 5.60
N ARG A 274 7.75 -27.09 6.30
CA ARG A 274 6.54 -27.92 6.39
C ARG A 274 5.61 -27.42 7.52
N VAL A 275 4.32 -27.35 7.21
CA VAL A 275 3.25 -26.89 8.10
C VAL A 275 2.61 -28.12 8.74
N ASN A 276 2.59 -28.21 10.07
CA ASN A 276 1.84 -29.24 10.79
C ASN A 276 0.55 -28.60 11.34
N SER A 277 -0.59 -28.83 10.68
CA SER A 277 -1.86 -28.19 11.02
C SER A 277 -2.55 -28.83 12.22
N LEU A 278 -3.04 -28.03 13.17
CA LEU A 278 -4.09 -28.43 14.11
C LEU A 278 -5.39 -27.68 13.76
N LEU A 279 -6.55 -28.31 13.95
CA LEU A 279 -7.86 -27.77 13.54
C LEU A 279 -8.20 -26.41 14.19
N MET A 280 -8.91 -25.56 13.45
CA MET A 280 -9.57 -24.34 13.94
C MET A 280 -10.49 -24.67 15.14
N ARG A 281 -10.37 -23.92 16.23
CA ARG A 281 -11.28 -24.00 17.38
C ARG A 281 -11.73 -22.59 17.83
N PRO A 282 -12.98 -22.43 18.28
CA PRO A 282 -13.45 -21.18 18.86
C PRO A 282 -12.63 -20.81 20.12
N LEU A 283 -12.50 -19.51 20.39
CA LEU A 283 -11.72 -18.98 21.54
C LEU A 283 -12.19 -19.55 22.89
N SER A 284 -13.47 -19.89 23.03
CA SER A 284 -14.03 -20.57 24.20
C SER A 284 -13.41 -21.95 24.49
N ALA A 285 -12.78 -22.58 23.49
CA ALA A 285 -12.10 -23.87 23.61
C ALA A 285 -10.57 -23.76 23.75
N CYS A 286 -9.99 -22.56 23.64
CA CYS A 286 -8.55 -22.31 23.82
C CYS A 286 -8.25 -21.87 25.25
N ARG A 287 -8.27 -22.81 26.21
CA ARG A 287 -7.63 -22.58 27.52
C ARG A 287 -6.13 -22.87 27.41
N TYR A 288 -5.35 -21.90 26.97
CA TYR A 288 -3.92 -21.89 27.27
C TYR A 288 -3.57 -20.56 27.90
N SER A 289 -3.34 -20.62 29.21
CA SER A 289 -2.82 -19.55 30.04
C SER A 289 -1.51 -19.01 29.45
N CYS A 290 -1.38 -17.68 29.37
CA CYS A 290 -0.10 -17.01 29.26
C CYS A 290 0.80 -17.47 30.42
N GLN A 291 1.75 -18.35 30.16
CA GLN A 291 2.93 -18.49 31.02
C GLN A 291 4.16 -18.01 30.24
N PRO A 292 5.03 -17.19 30.87
CA PRO A 292 6.26 -16.75 30.25
C PRO A 292 7.19 -17.93 29.97
N ILE A 293 7.85 -17.89 28.81
CA ILE A 293 8.80 -18.90 28.32
C ILE A 293 9.98 -18.98 29.31
N PRO A 294 10.37 -20.17 29.82
CA PRO A 294 11.60 -20.31 30.59
C PRO A 294 12.80 -20.04 29.69
N GLN A 295 13.71 -19.16 30.11
CA GLN A 295 15.00 -18.98 29.46
C GLN A 295 15.78 -20.30 29.53
N LEU A 296 16.08 -20.88 28.37
CA LEU A 296 17.01 -21.99 28.25
C LEU A 296 18.42 -21.46 28.51
N THR A 297 18.94 -21.74 29.70
CA THR A 297 20.36 -21.63 30.01
C THR A 297 21.14 -22.57 29.11
N ALA A 298 22.04 -22.00 28.31
CA ALA A 298 23.08 -22.77 27.63
C ALA A 298 24.09 -23.26 28.66
N THR A 299 24.33 -24.56 28.69
CA THR A 299 25.50 -25.17 29.31
C THR A 299 26.27 -25.94 28.24
N PRO A 300 27.61 -26.02 28.39
CA PRO A 300 28.59 -25.83 27.33
C PRO A 300 28.73 -26.99 26.34
#